data_AF-A0A498LQ83-F1
#
_entry.id   AF-A0A498LQ83-F1
#
_cell.length_a   1.000
_cell.length_b   1.000
_cell.length_c   1.000
_cell.angle_alpha   90.00
_cell.angle_beta   90.00
_cell.angle_gamma   90.00
#
_symmetry.space_group_name_H-M   'P 1'
#
loop_
_entity.id
_entity.type
_entity.pdbx_description
1 polymer ?
#
loop_
_entity_poly.entity_id
_entity_poly.type
_entity_poly.pdbx_seq_one_letter_code
_entity_poly.pdbx_strand_id
1 'polypeptide(L)'
;MSASRTVICLLRNDLRLHDNEVFHWAQRNADHIIPLYCFDPRHYQGTYHFNFPKTGPFRLRFLLDSVKDLRATLKKRGSTLLVRQGKPEEVVSELIQQLGSVTALAFHEEVASEEKFVEKKLKDVCCQNKVKVQTFWGSTLYHRDDLPFSHIRGLALGCISPRYIYEQIKKYEVERTANQSTYWVIFELLWRDYFKFVGLKYRNRIFHMNGLQDKHVSWKTDMILFNAWKEGRTGVPFVDANMRELALTGFMSNRGRQNVASFLTKDLGLDWRLGAEWFEYLLVDHDVCSNYGNWLYSAGTGNDPRENRKFNMIKQGLDYDNNGDYVRQWVPELRGIKGGDVHTPWTLSNSALSHAQVSLNETYPSPIIIAPEWSRHINNKSSGPPGKGRKGSSYTPRQHKDRGIDFYFSKNKGF
;
A
#
# COMPACT_ATOMS: atom_id res chain seq x y z
N MET A 1 -44.42 -24.24 -13.25
CA MET A 1 -43.65 -22.98 -13.36
C MET A 1 -42.17 -23.30 -13.20
N SER A 2 -41.24 -22.51 -13.73
CA SER A 2 -39.82 -22.63 -13.34
C SER A 2 -39.67 -22.13 -11.89
N ALA A 3 -38.76 -22.72 -11.11
CA ALA A 3 -38.44 -22.19 -9.78
C ALA A 3 -37.66 -20.88 -9.91
N SER A 4 -38.03 -19.86 -9.11
CA SER A 4 -37.33 -18.57 -9.12
C SER A 4 -35.87 -18.73 -8.73
N ARG A 5 -34.97 -18.16 -9.52
CA ARG A 5 -33.52 -18.30 -9.36
C ARG A 5 -32.97 -17.19 -8.48
N THR A 6 -32.77 -17.47 -7.20
CA THR A 6 -32.11 -16.55 -6.27
C THR A 6 -30.59 -16.69 -6.35
N VAL A 7 -29.86 -15.59 -6.53
CA VAL A 7 -28.38 -15.57 -6.54
C VAL A 7 -27.85 -14.64 -5.45
N ILE A 8 -26.96 -15.17 -4.62
CA ILE A 8 -26.22 -14.38 -3.63
C ILE A 8 -24.97 -13.80 -4.30
N CYS A 9 -24.84 -12.48 -4.31
CA CYS A 9 -23.64 -11.77 -4.77
C CYS A 9 -22.82 -11.36 -3.56
N LEU A 10 -21.84 -12.17 -3.16
CA LEU A 10 -20.97 -11.89 -2.03
C LEU A 10 -19.85 -10.94 -2.45
N LEU A 11 -19.83 -9.77 -1.82
CA LEU A 11 -18.82 -8.73 -2.01
C LEU A 11 -17.79 -8.76 -0.87
N ARG A 12 -16.54 -8.42 -1.21
CA ARG A 12 -15.41 -8.30 -0.30
C ARG A 12 -14.65 -7.00 -0.61
N ASN A 13 -13.63 -7.10 -1.47
CA ASN A 13 -12.74 -6.01 -1.88
C ASN A 13 -13.16 -5.42 -3.24
N ASP A 14 -14.45 -5.35 -3.50
CA ASP A 14 -15.07 -5.01 -4.77
C ASP A 14 -16.34 -4.19 -4.56
N LEU A 15 -16.29 -3.26 -3.60
CA LEU A 15 -17.43 -2.45 -3.14
C LEU A 15 -17.86 -1.38 -4.16
N ARG A 16 -18.29 -1.82 -5.35
CA ARG A 16 -18.72 -0.99 -6.47
C ARG A 16 -19.80 -1.67 -7.30
N LEU A 17 -20.57 -0.87 -8.04
CA LEU A 17 -21.55 -1.35 -9.02
C LEU A 17 -21.02 -1.26 -10.46
N HIS A 18 -20.15 -0.29 -10.77
CA HIS A 18 -19.52 -0.15 -12.09
C HIS A 18 -18.42 -1.17 -12.29
N ASP A 19 -18.27 -1.69 -13.52
CA ASP A 19 -17.29 -2.73 -13.87
C ASP A 19 -17.22 -3.85 -12.82
N ASN A 20 -18.39 -4.37 -12.42
CA ASN A 20 -18.53 -5.47 -11.47
C ASN A 20 -19.17 -6.67 -12.18
N GLU A 21 -18.35 -7.67 -12.49
CA GLU A 21 -18.75 -8.84 -13.27
C GLU A 21 -19.72 -9.75 -12.51
N VAL A 22 -19.62 -9.79 -11.18
CA VAL A 22 -20.55 -10.52 -10.29
C VAL A 22 -21.99 -10.04 -10.51
N PHE A 23 -22.21 -8.72 -10.47
CA PHE A 23 -23.52 -8.14 -10.74
C PHE A 23 -23.96 -8.28 -12.20
N HIS A 24 -23.04 -8.08 -13.16
CA HIS A 24 -23.34 -8.20 -14.58
C HIS A 24 -23.80 -9.62 -14.96
N TRP A 25 -23.18 -10.64 -14.38
CA TRP A 25 -23.59 -12.04 -14.56
C TRP A 25 -24.90 -12.35 -13.84
N ALA A 26 -25.06 -11.93 -12.57
CA ALA A 26 -26.27 -12.19 -11.80
C ALA A 26 -27.51 -11.61 -12.49
N GLN A 27 -27.43 -10.39 -13.04
CA GLN A 27 -28.49 -9.72 -13.80
C GLN A 27 -28.97 -10.50 -15.05
N ARG A 28 -28.18 -11.47 -15.54
CA ARG A 28 -28.51 -12.33 -16.69
C ARG A 28 -28.92 -13.75 -16.31
N ASN A 29 -28.72 -14.17 -15.05
CA ASN A 29 -28.86 -15.56 -14.61
C ASN A 29 -29.84 -15.74 -13.45
N ALA A 30 -30.21 -14.66 -12.75
CA ALA A 30 -31.05 -14.66 -11.57
C ALA A 30 -32.37 -13.92 -11.81
N ASP A 31 -33.44 -14.41 -11.21
CA ASP A 31 -34.71 -13.69 -11.09
C ASP A 31 -34.69 -12.78 -9.84
N HIS A 32 -33.91 -13.16 -8.81
CA HIS A 32 -33.70 -12.40 -7.59
C HIS A 32 -32.20 -12.32 -7.25
N ILE A 33 -31.69 -11.10 -7.00
CA ILE A 33 -30.29 -10.86 -6.63
C ILE A 33 -30.23 -10.41 -5.17
N ILE A 34 -29.36 -11.04 -4.39
CA ILE A 34 -29.09 -10.68 -2.99
C ILE A 34 -27.62 -10.21 -2.87
N PRO A 35 -27.36 -8.89 -2.98
CA PRO A 35 -26.05 -8.33 -2.67
C PRO A 35 -25.75 -8.51 -1.19
N LEU A 36 -24.64 -9.18 -0.85
CA LEU A 36 -24.24 -9.53 0.51
C LEU A 36 -22.84 -8.96 0.81
N TYR A 37 -22.69 -8.35 1.98
CA TYR A 37 -21.40 -8.02 2.58
C TYR A 37 -21.34 -8.52 4.03
N CYS A 38 -20.24 -9.14 4.42
CA CYS A 38 -20.02 -9.68 5.76
C CYS A 38 -18.83 -8.98 6.43
N PHE A 39 -19.07 -8.37 7.59
CA PHE A 39 -18.02 -7.97 8.51
C PHE A 39 -17.47 -9.23 9.21
N ASP A 40 -16.40 -9.78 8.62
CA ASP A 40 -15.74 -10.99 9.11
C ASP A 40 -14.98 -10.72 10.42
N PRO A 41 -15.26 -11.45 11.52
CA PRO A 41 -14.56 -11.25 12.78
C PRO A 41 -13.04 -11.46 12.69
N ARG A 42 -12.54 -12.25 11.72
CA ARG A 42 -11.10 -12.48 11.50
C ARG A 42 -10.34 -11.20 11.14
N HIS A 43 -10.99 -10.23 10.52
CA HIS A 43 -10.38 -8.94 10.14
C HIS A 43 -10.15 -8.01 11.34
N TYR A 44 -10.64 -8.37 12.53
CA TYR A 44 -10.56 -7.60 13.78
C TYR A 44 -9.81 -8.34 14.90
N GLN A 45 -9.09 -9.40 14.54
CA GLN A 45 -8.16 -10.14 15.40
C GLN A 45 -6.74 -9.57 15.25
N GLY A 46 -5.71 -10.33 15.65
CA GLY A 46 -4.31 -9.98 15.44
C GLY A 46 -3.81 -10.23 14.01
N THR A 47 -2.72 -9.57 13.65
CA THR A 47 -1.84 -9.93 12.52
C THR A 47 -1.06 -11.22 12.83
N TYR A 48 -0.56 -11.91 11.80
CA TYR A 48 -0.16 -13.32 11.90
C TYR A 48 1.13 -13.56 12.70
N HIS A 49 2.14 -12.70 12.60
CA HIS A 49 3.44 -12.87 13.25
C HIS A 49 3.57 -12.11 14.57
N PHE A 50 3.04 -10.90 14.68
CA PHE A 50 3.25 -10.01 15.83
C PHE A 50 1.95 -9.61 16.56
N ASN A 51 0.80 -10.11 16.14
CA ASN A 51 -0.50 -9.91 16.81
C ASN A 51 -0.86 -8.42 17.04
N PHE A 52 -0.46 -7.53 16.11
CA PHE A 52 -0.97 -6.16 16.06
C PHE A 52 -2.45 -6.18 15.63
N PRO A 53 -3.28 -5.18 15.96
CA PRO A 53 -4.68 -5.20 15.53
C PRO A 53 -4.78 -5.21 14.01
N LYS A 54 -5.52 -6.13 13.41
CA LYS A 54 -5.45 -6.38 11.96
C LYS A 54 -6.03 -5.26 11.09
N THR A 55 -7.09 -4.59 11.56
CA THR A 55 -7.69 -3.44 10.86
C THR A 55 -7.75 -2.22 11.75
N GLY A 56 -6.94 -1.21 11.42
CA GLY A 56 -6.89 0.06 12.15
C GLY A 56 -8.08 0.99 11.89
N PRO A 57 -8.22 2.04 12.71
CA PRO A 57 -9.39 2.91 12.73
C PRO A 57 -9.62 3.63 11.39
N PHE A 58 -8.55 4.04 10.70
CA PHE A 58 -8.63 4.72 9.40
C PHE A 58 -9.25 3.82 8.33
N ARG A 59 -8.74 2.58 8.15
CA ARG A 59 -9.28 1.63 7.17
C ARG A 59 -10.68 1.14 7.56
N LEU A 60 -10.93 0.88 8.84
CA LEU A 60 -12.28 0.52 9.32
C LEU A 60 -13.29 1.65 9.03
N ARG A 61 -12.92 2.91 9.27
CA ARG A 61 -13.81 4.06 8.98
C ARG A 61 -14.08 4.19 7.49
N PHE A 62 -13.05 4.09 6.64
CA PHE A 62 -13.21 4.11 5.19
C PHE A 62 -14.13 2.97 4.71
N LEU A 63 -13.87 1.74 5.16
CA LEU A 63 -14.68 0.56 4.84
C LEU A 63 -16.15 0.71 5.26
N LEU A 64 -16.41 1.22 6.47
CA LEU A 64 -17.77 1.48 6.96
C LEU A 64 -18.52 2.48 6.07
N ASP A 65 -17.83 3.49 5.55
CA ASP A 65 -18.43 4.49 4.66
C ASP A 65 -18.58 3.96 3.21
N SER A 66 -17.64 3.15 2.70
CA SER A 66 -17.80 2.43 1.42
C SER A 66 -19.00 1.47 1.41
N VAL A 67 -19.21 0.72 2.50
CA VAL A 67 -20.36 -0.19 2.66
C VAL A 67 -21.69 0.60 2.74
N LYS A 68 -21.69 1.80 3.35
CA LYS A 68 -22.86 2.69 3.36
C LYS A 68 -23.16 3.25 1.97
N ASP A 69 -22.15 3.76 1.25
CA ASP A 69 -22.37 4.29 -0.10
C ASP A 69 -22.89 3.22 -1.04
N LEU A 70 -22.27 2.04 -1.08
CA LEU A 70 -22.73 0.96 -1.95
C LEU A 70 -24.17 0.54 -1.63
N ARG A 71 -24.54 0.49 -0.35
CA ARG A 71 -25.93 0.26 0.08
C ARG A 71 -26.87 1.35 -0.42
N ALA A 72 -26.48 2.62 -0.38
CA ALA A 72 -27.27 3.74 -0.89
C ALA A 72 -27.38 3.71 -2.44
N THR A 73 -26.29 3.37 -3.12
CA THR A 73 -26.23 3.19 -4.58
C THR A 73 -27.11 2.04 -5.07
N LEU A 74 -27.12 0.90 -4.36
CA LEU A 74 -28.03 -0.22 -4.66
C LEU A 74 -29.51 0.15 -4.36
N LYS A 75 -29.79 0.91 -3.30
CA LYS A 75 -31.14 1.43 -3.02
C LYS A 75 -31.67 2.34 -4.12
N LYS A 76 -30.83 3.22 -4.69
CA LYS A 76 -31.16 4.05 -5.86
C LYS A 76 -31.45 3.23 -7.14
N ARG A 77 -31.19 1.92 -7.14
CA ARG A 77 -31.46 0.97 -8.24
C ARG A 77 -32.55 -0.05 -7.90
N GLY A 78 -33.33 0.17 -6.83
CA GLY A 78 -34.42 -0.73 -6.43
C GLY A 78 -33.97 -2.01 -5.71
N SER A 79 -32.71 -2.08 -5.28
CA SER A 79 -32.14 -3.21 -4.53
C SER A 79 -31.67 -2.75 -3.13
N THR A 80 -30.86 -3.55 -2.44
CA THR A 80 -30.21 -3.17 -1.18
C THR A 80 -28.95 -4.00 -0.96
N LEU A 81 -28.03 -3.52 -0.12
CA LEU A 81 -26.94 -4.35 0.39
C LEU A 81 -27.37 -5.03 1.69
N LEU A 82 -27.48 -6.36 1.67
CA LEU A 82 -27.60 -7.15 2.88
C LEU A 82 -26.24 -7.09 3.60
N VAL A 83 -26.25 -6.71 4.88
CA VAL A 83 -25.05 -6.65 5.70
C VAL A 83 -25.22 -7.57 6.90
N ARG A 84 -24.15 -8.29 7.22
CA ARG A 84 -24.06 -9.23 8.35
C ARG A 84 -22.71 -9.06 9.05
N GLN A 85 -22.63 -9.57 10.27
CA GLN A 85 -21.39 -9.77 11.03
C GLN A 85 -21.25 -11.27 11.28
N GLY A 86 -20.08 -11.84 11.04
CA GLY A 86 -19.86 -13.29 11.03
C GLY A 86 -19.01 -13.73 9.85
N LYS A 87 -18.56 -14.99 9.86
CA LYS A 87 -17.72 -15.54 8.78
C LYS A 87 -18.56 -15.69 7.50
N PRO A 88 -18.08 -15.27 6.32
CA PRO A 88 -18.84 -15.38 5.07
C PRO A 88 -19.37 -16.79 4.80
N GLU A 89 -18.59 -17.83 5.09
CA GLU A 89 -18.99 -19.24 4.91
C GLU A 89 -20.16 -19.66 5.81
N GLU A 90 -20.25 -19.12 7.03
CA GLU A 90 -21.33 -19.42 7.99
C GLU A 90 -22.60 -18.66 7.59
N VAL A 91 -22.48 -17.36 7.34
CA VAL A 91 -23.57 -16.48 6.90
C VAL A 91 -24.18 -16.93 5.57
N VAL A 92 -23.37 -17.39 4.62
CA VAL A 92 -23.89 -17.91 3.34
C VAL A 92 -24.64 -19.24 3.54
N SER A 93 -24.17 -20.12 4.44
CA SER A 93 -24.88 -21.36 4.78
C SER A 93 -26.27 -21.05 5.37
N GLU A 94 -26.34 -20.14 6.34
CA GLU A 94 -27.60 -19.68 6.93
C GLU A 94 -28.58 -19.10 5.89
N LEU A 95 -28.08 -18.26 4.97
CA LEU A 95 -28.92 -17.64 3.95
C LEU A 95 -29.43 -18.65 2.92
N ILE A 96 -28.62 -19.64 2.53
CA ILE A 96 -29.07 -20.73 1.64
C ILE A 96 -30.22 -21.51 2.29
N GLN A 97 -30.08 -21.85 3.58
CA GLN A 97 -31.11 -22.57 4.35
C GLN A 97 -32.38 -21.73 4.53
N GLN A 98 -32.27 -20.44 4.87
CA GLN A 98 -33.40 -19.54 5.08
C GLN A 98 -34.21 -19.25 3.80
N LEU A 99 -33.56 -19.25 2.64
CA LEU A 99 -34.18 -18.85 1.37
C LEU A 99 -34.70 -20.02 0.53
N GLY A 100 -34.16 -21.24 0.69
CA GLY A 100 -34.57 -22.47 0.00
C GLY A 100 -34.46 -22.49 -1.54
N SER A 101 -34.14 -21.35 -2.15
CA SER A 101 -34.25 -21.06 -3.59
C SER A 101 -32.94 -20.54 -4.20
N VAL A 102 -31.84 -20.58 -3.44
CA VAL A 102 -30.53 -20.10 -3.90
C VAL A 102 -29.97 -21.08 -4.93
N THR A 103 -29.85 -20.64 -6.18
CA THR A 103 -29.29 -21.44 -7.28
C THR A 103 -27.79 -21.21 -7.45
N ALA A 104 -27.30 -20.03 -7.10
CA ALA A 104 -25.87 -19.71 -7.16
C ALA A 104 -25.36 -18.74 -6.08
N LEU A 105 -24.08 -18.90 -5.75
CA LEU A 105 -23.24 -17.92 -5.08
C LEU A 105 -22.25 -17.35 -6.10
N ALA A 106 -22.17 -16.02 -6.21
CA ALA A 106 -21.25 -15.33 -7.10
C ALA A 106 -20.34 -14.35 -6.34
N PHE A 107 -19.03 -14.34 -6.63
CA PHE A 107 -18.05 -13.42 -6.02
C PHE A 107 -16.81 -13.20 -6.90
N HIS A 108 -16.08 -12.10 -6.67
CA HIS A 108 -14.75 -11.91 -7.24
C HIS A 108 -13.70 -12.72 -6.47
N GLU A 109 -12.79 -13.38 -7.19
CA GLU A 109 -11.68 -14.11 -6.59
C GLU A 109 -10.62 -13.16 -5.99
N GLU A 110 -9.88 -13.68 -5.02
CA GLU A 110 -8.67 -13.08 -4.46
C GLU A 110 -7.43 -13.97 -4.68
N VAL A 111 -6.25 -13.58 -4.15
CA VAL A 111 -5.02 -14.39 -4.30
C VAL A 111 -4.34 -14.77 -2.97
N ALA A 112 -4.52 -13.99 -1.91
CA ALA A 112 -3.84 -14.21 -0.64
C ALA A 112 -4.46 -15.37 0.15
N SER A 113 -3.69 -15.89 1.12
CA SER A 113 -3.93 -17.20 1.73
C SER A 113 -5.23 -17.28 2.55
N GLU A 114 -5.63 -16.18 3.17
CA GLU A 114 -6.81 -16.13 4.04
C GLU A 114 -8.09 -16.04 3.21
N GLU A 115 -8.10 -15.16 2.21
CA GLU A 115 -9.21 -15.02 1.28
C GLU A 115 -9.39 -16.27 0.43
N LYS A 116 -8.31 -17.00 0.11
CA LYS A 116 -8.40 -18.35 -0.50
C LYS A 116 -8.89 -19.42 0.48
N PHE A 117 -8.62 -19.33 1.78
CA PHE A 117 -9.24 -20.21 2.78
C PHE A 117 -10.75 -19.97 2.86
N VAL A 118 -11.19 -18.70 2.91
CA VAL A 118 -12.61 -18.33 2.88
C VAL A 118 -13.29 -18.80 1.59
N GLU A 119 -12.67 -18.60 0.43
CA GLU A 119 -13.18 -19.12 -0.85
C GLU A 119 -13.33 -20.64 -0.87
N LYS A 120 -12.39 -21.38 -0.25
CA LYS A 120 -12.53 -22.84 -0.12
C LYS A 120 -13.74 -23.17 0.73
N LYS A 121 -13.89 -22.57 1.91
CA LYS A 121 -15.03 -22.81 2.80
C LYS A 121 -16.38 -22.45 2.17
N LEU A 122 -16.45 -21.37 1.41
CA LEU A 122 -17.63 -21.01 0.61
C LEU A 122 -17.96 -22.09 -0.45
N LYS A 123 -16.94 -22.64 -1.12
CA LYS A 123 -17.11 -23.74 -2.10
C LYS A 123 -17.55 -25.05 -1.42
N ASP A 124 -16.98 -25.37 -0.26
CA ASP A 124 -17.37 -26.54 0.56
C ASP A 124 -18.87 -26.44 0.95
N VAL A 125 -19.30 -25.29 1.49
CA VAL A 125 -20.70 -25.01 1.89
C VAL A 125 -21.66 -25.04 0.71
N CYS A 126 -21.31 -24.43 -0.42
CA CYS A 126 -22.17 -24.44 -1.61
C CYS A 126 -22.32 -25.85 -2.19
N CYS A 127 -21.25 -26.64 -2.20
CA CYS A 127 -21.28 -28.04 -2.63
C CYS A 127 -22.25 -28.88 -1.79
N GLN A 128 -22.17 -28.77 -0.46
CA GLN A 128 -23.08 -29.45 0.48
C GLN A 128 -24.55 -29.11 0.23
N ASN A 129 -24.84 -27.85 -0.09
CA ASN A 129 -26.20 -27.37 -0.36
C ASN A 129 -26.61 -27.42 -1.85
N LYS A 130 -25.81 -28.04 -2.74
CA LYS A 130 -26.02 -28.14 -4.19
C LYS A 130 -26.15 -26.78 -4.93
N VAL A 131 -25.60 -25.71 -4.35
CA VAL A 131 -25.58 -24.35 -4.92
C VAL A 131 -24.40 -24.21 -5.88
N LYS A 132 -24.62 -23.66 -7.09
CA LYS A 132 -23.52 -23.40 -8.03
C LYS A 132 -22.64 -22.26 -7.51
N VAL A 133 -21.32 -22.47 -7.46
CA VAL A 133 -20.38 -21.35 -7.27
C VAL A 133 -19.96 -20.80 -8.64
N GLN A 134 -20.02 -19.47 -8.79
CA GLN A 134 -19.50 -18.74 -9.94
C GLN A 134 -18.47 -17.72 -9.45
N THR A 135 -17.28 -17.71 -10.04
CA THR A 135 -16.20 -16.80 -9.63
C THR A 135 -15.70 -15.95 -10.78
N PHE A 136 -15.32 -14.71 -10.48
CA PHE A 136 -14.99 -13.68 -11.47
C PHE A 136 -13.67 -12.96 -11.20
N TRP A 137 -13.17 -12.22 -12.20
CA TRP A 137 -11.90 -11.51 -12.09
C TRP A 137 -11.97 -10.04 -12.47
N GLY A 138 -12.27 -9.22 -11.46
CA GLY A 138 -12.44 -7.77 -11.56
C GLY A 138 -11.49 -6.94 -10.69
N SER A 139 -10.33 -7.47 -10.28
CA SER A 139 -9.34 -6.70 -9.50
C SER A 139 -8.01 -6.48 -10.23
N THR A 140 -7.98 -6.43 -11.56
CA THR A 140 -6.79 -6.02 -12.35
C THR A 140 -7.08 -4.94 -13.37
N LEU A 141 -6.02 -4.26 -13.85
CA LEU A 141 -6.11 -3.47 -15.08
C LEU A 141 -6.14 -4.44 -16.28
N TYR A 142 -5.13 -5.31 -16.40
CA TYR A 142 -5.10 -6.35 -17.43
C TYR A 142 -5.79 -7.61 -16.92
N HIS A 143 -6.77 -8.17 -17.64
CA HIS A 143 -7.34 -9.45 -17.22
C HIS A 143 -6.23 -10.53 -17.32
N ARG A 144 -6.17 -11.47 -16.35
CA ARG A 144 -5.10 -12.50 -16.32
C ARG A 144 -4.97 -13.23 -17.66
N ASP A 145 -6.12 -13.46 -18.29
CA ASP A 145 -6.23 -14.28 -19.49
C ASP A 145 -5.91 -13.46 -20.78
N ASP A 146 -5.69 -12.14 -20.66
CA ASP A 146 -5.16 -11.28 -21.72
C ASP A 146 -3.61 -11.29 -21.76
N LEU A 147 -2.96 -11.85 -20.73
CA LEU A 147 -1.51 -11.80 -20.59
C LEU A 147 -0.85 -12.94 -21.41
N PRO A 148 0.26 -12.69 -22.12
CA PRO A 148 1.00 -13.72 -22.84
C PRO A 148 1.70 -14.76 -21.92
N PHE A 149 1.52 -14.64 -20.60
CA PHE A 149 2.03 -15.55 -19.57
C PHE A 149 0.93 -15.81 -18.53
N SER A 150 0.60 -17.07 -18.28
CA SER A 150 -0.75 -17.52 -17.90
C SER A 150 -1.30 -17.19 -16.50
N HIS A 151 -0.53 -16.63 -15.54
CA HIS A 151 -0.84 -16.78 -14.11
C HIS A 151 -0.49 -15.62 -13.15
N ILE A 152 -1.12 -14.43 -13.26
CA ILE A 152 -0.83 -13.27 -12.36
C ILE A 152 -2.01 -12.22 -12.24
N ARG A 153 -2.38 -11.66 -11.04
CA ARG A 153 -3.69 -10.97 -10.68
C ARG A 153 -3.67 -9.89 -9.51
N GLY A 154 -4.52 -8.82 -9.37
CA GLY A 154 -4.17 -7.38 -8.98
C GLY A 154 -4.53 -6.47 -7.70
N LEU A 155 -5.76 -6.11 -7.20
CA LEU A 155 -6.04 -4.81 -6.42
C LEU A 155 -6.69 -4.83 -5.00
N ALA A 156 -6.47 -3.75 -4.20
CA ALA A 156 -6.84 -3.41 -2.79
C ALA A 156 -8.30 -3.63 -2.29
N LEU A 157 -9.16 -2.58 -2.31
CA LEU A 157 -10.56 -2.55 -1.80
C LEU A 157 -11.61 -2.34 -2.91
N GLY A 158 -11.15 -2.17 -4.16
CA GLY A 158 -11.97 -2.22 -5.38
C GLY A 158 -13.20 -1.33 -5.47
N CYS A 159 -13.30 -0.26 -4.67
CA CYS A 159 -14.37 0.74 -4.76
C CYS A 159 -14.36 1.51 -6.10
N ILE A 160 -13.22 1.53 -6.79
CA ILE A 160 -13.06 2.00 -8.17
C ILE A 160 -12.32 0.90 -8.95
N SER A 161 -12.77 0.58 -10.17
CA SER A 161 -12.04 -0.33 -11.05
C SER A 161 -10.80 0.34 -11.64
N PRO A 162 -9.64 -0.35 -11.71
CA PRO A 162 -8.46 0.17 -12.41
C PRO A 162 -8.68 0.24 -13.93
N ARG A 163 -9.58 -0.59 -14.50
CA ARG A 163 -9.98 -0.51 -15.92
C ARG A 163 -10.71 0.80 -16.21
N TYR A 164 -11.61 1.20 -15.31
CA TYR A 164 -12.28 2.51 -15.39
C TYR A 164 -11.30 3.67 -15.25
N ILE A 165 -10.31 3.59 -14.35
CA ILE A 165 -9.26 4.62 -14.23
C ILE A 165 -8.47 4.74 -15.55
N TYR A 166 -8.08 3.63 -16.15
CA TYR A 166 -7.41 3.62 -17.47
C TYR A 166 -8.28 4.21 -18.58
N GLU A 167 -9.57 3.87 -18.64
CA GLU A 167 -10.53 4.45 -19.58
C GLU A 167 -10.63 5.98 -19.42
N GLN A 168 -10.75 6.49 -18.18
CA GLN A 168 -10.79 7.92 -17.93
C GLN A 168 -9.47 8.62 -18.27
N ILE A 169 -8.31 7.95 -18.11
CA ILE A 169 -7.02 8.47 -18.58
C ILE A 169 -7.02 8.53 -20.11
N LYS A 170 -7.45 7.48 -20.82
CA LYS A 170 -7.50 7.50 -22.30
C LYS A 170 -8.48 8.55 -22.84
N LYS A 171 -9.59 8.78 -22.15
CA LYS A 171 -10.49 9.91 -22.44
C LYS A 171 -9.79 11.26 -22.24
N TYR A 172 -9.11 11.47 -21.11
CA TYR A 172 -8.34 12.70 -20.83
C TYR A 172 -7.22 12.94 -21.87
N GLU A 173 -6.53 11.88 -22.29
CA GLU A 173 -5.46 11.95 -23.29
C GLU A 173 -5.97 12.43 -24.65
N VAL A 174 -7.20 12.06 -25.03
CA VAL A 174 -7.88 12.52 -26.26
C VAL A 174 -8.49 13.92 -26.09
N GLU A 175 -9.16 14.19 -24.97
CA GLU A 175 -9.84 15.48 -24.73
C GLU A 175 -8.88 16.64 -24.41
N ARG A 176 -7.64 16.36 -24.00
CA ARG A 176 -6.69 17.39 -23.54
C ARG A 176 -5.24 17.14 -23.97
N THR A 177 -4.57 16.13 -23.43
CA THR A 177 -3.15 15.86 -23.70
C THR A 177 -2.71 14.50 -23.17
N ALA A 178 -2.03 13.73 -24.01
CA ALA A 178 -1.13 12.66 -23.59
C ALA A 178 0.28 13.21 -23.32
N ASN A 179 0.91 12.76 -22.22
CA ASN A 179 2.29 13.13 -21.88
C ASN A 179 2.89 12.09 -20.91
N GLN A 180 4.11 12.33 -20.42
CA GLN A 180 4.75 11.42 -19.47
C GLN A 180 3.91 11.23 -18.19
N SER A 181 3.29 12.27 -17.64
CA SER A 181 2.49 12.15 -16.42
C SER A 181 1.24 11.28 -16.59
N THR A 182 0.58 11.29 -17.75
CA THR A 182 -0.56 10.40 -18.01
C THR A 182 -0.12 8.94 -18.14
N TYR A 183 1.04 8.69 -18.77
CA TYR A 183 1.69 7.38 -18.77
C TYR A 183 2.07 6.89 -17.36
N TRP A 184 2.66 7.76 -16.52
CA TRP A 184 3.11 7.36 -15.18
C TRP A 184 1.98 6.88 -14.26
N VAL A 185 0.76 7.43 -14.36
CA VAL A 185 -0.39 6.89 -13.62
C VAL A 185 -0.74 5.46 -14.06
N ILE A 186 -0.66 5.15 -15.36
CA ILE A 186 -0.86 3.79 -15.89
C ILE A 186 0.28 2.86 -15.42
N PHE A 187 1.51 3.37 -15.33
CA PHE A 187 2.67 2.61 -14.84
C PHE A 187 2.59 2.25 -13.35
N GLU A 188 2.08 3.14 -12.49
CA GLU A 188 1.83 2.80 -11.08
C GLU A 188 0.68 1.78 -10.93
N LEU A 189 -0.36 1.85 -11.79
CA LEU A 189 -1.40 0.81 -11.86
C LEU A 189 -0.82 -0.55 -12.25
N LEU A 190 0.15 -0.59 -13.17
CA LEU A 190 0.90 -1.78 -13.56
C LEU A 190 1.76 -2.34 -12.42
N TRP A 191 2.38 -1.50 -11.57
CA TRP A 191 3.15 -1.96 -10.41
C TRP A 191 2.30 -2.70 -9.38
N ARG A 192 1.10 -2.20 -9.09
CA ARG A 192 0.19 -2.86 -8.15
C ARG A 192 -0.59 -4.02 -8.78
N ASP A 193 -0.77 -4.06 -10.10
CA ASP A 193 -1.01 -5.35 -10.80
C ASP A 193 0.18 -6.29 -10.48
N TYR A 194 1.43 -5.92 -10.83
CA TYR A 194 2.66 -6.70 -10.63
C TYR A 194 2.88 -7.24 -9.20
N PHE A 195 2.41 -6.56 -8.16
CA PHE A 195 2.56 -7.07 -6.79
C PHE A 195 1.56 -8.16 -6.41
N LYS A 196 0.25 -8.01 -6.66
CA LYS A 196 -0.70 -9.11 -6.43
C LYS A 196 -0.48 -10.23 -7.47
N PHE A 197 0.04 -9.88 -8.66
CA PHE A 197 0.63 -10.79 -9.64
C PHE A 197 1.68 -11.69 -8.96
N VAL A 198 2.71 -11.11 -8.33
CA VAL A 198 3.69 -11.87 -7.51
C VAL A 198 3.00 -12.70 -6.41
N GLY A 199 1.99 -12.16 -5.75
CA GLY A 199 1.17 -12.88 -4.75
C GLY A 199 0.57 -14.18 -5.28
N LEU A 200 -0.04 -14.18 -6.47
CA LEU A 200 -0.60 -15.39 -7.06
C LEU A 200 0.47 -16.45 -7.39
N LYS A 201 1.62 -16.02 -7.92
CA LYS A 201 2.71 -16.92 -8.34
C LYS A 201 3.41 -17.56 -7.13
N TYR A 202 3.74 -16.77 -6.12
CA TYR A 202 4.58 -17.21 -4.99
C TYR A 202 3.77 -17.65 -3.75
N ARG A 203 2.47 -17.33 -3.69
CA ARG A 203 1.55 -17.66 -2.58
C ARG A 203 2.15 -17.25 -1.23
N ASN A 204 2.05 -18.12 -0.21
CA ASN A 204 2.48 -17.83 1.16
C ASN A 204 3.94 -17.36 1.28
N ARG A 205 4.83 -17.64 0.31
CA ARG A 205 6.21 -17.12 0.31
C ARG A 205 6.28 -15.60 0.37
N ILE A 206 5.22 -14.86 -0.02
CA ILE A 206 5.18 -13.40 0.15
C ILE A 206 5.13 -12.95 1.62
N PHE A 207 4.89 -13.86 2.57
CA PHE A 207 4.85 -13.60 4.03
C PHE A 207 6.04 -14.24 4.77
N HIS A 208 6.87 -15.04 4.10
CA HIS A 208 7.99 -15.75 4.73
C HIS A 208 9.17 -14.80 4.99
N MET A 209 9.84 -14.93 6.13
CA MET A 209 10.97 -14.07 6.53
C MET A 209 12.08 -13.97 5.45
N ASN A 210 12.43 -15.10 4.81
CA ASN A 210 13.43 -15.20 3.75
C ASN A 210 12.93 -14.71 2.36
N GLY A 211 11.65 -14.36 2.26
CA GLY A 211 11.00 -13.84 1.05
C GLY A 211 10.87 -14.81 -0.11
N LEU A 212 11.00 -14.27 -1.33
CA LEU A 212 10.76 -14.98 -2.60
C LEU A 212 12.00 -15.74 -3.08
N GLN A 213 13.19 -15.21 -2.77
CA GLN A 213 14.49 -15.77 -3.13
C GLN A 213 15.02 -16.79 -2.09
N ASP A 214 14.29 -16.99 -0.99
CA ASP A 214 14.72 -17.79 0.18
C ASP A 214 16.09 -17.35 0.75
N LYS A 215 16.31 -16.03 0.78
CA LYS A 215 17.60 -15.44 1.17
C LYS A 215 17.70 -15.33 2.69
N HIS A 216 18.64 -16.08 3.27
CA HIS A 216 18.96 -15.97 4.69
C HIS A 216 19.56 -14.60 5.03
N VAL A 217 18.83 -13.81 5.81
CA VAL A 217 19.27 -12.55 6.40
C VAL A 217 19.04 -12.63 7.91
N SER A 218 20.03 -12.22 8.69
CA SER A 218 19.93 -12.18 10.15
C SER A 218 19.16 -10.92 10.57
N TRP A 219 17.86 -11.06 10.80
CA TRP A 219 16.97 -9.99 11.24
C TRP A 219 16.94 -9.88 12.76
N LYS A 220 16.81 -8.64 13.27
CA LYS A 220 16.58 -8.36 14.70
C LYS A 220 15.09 -8.23 15.01
N THR A 221 14.70 -8.62 16.22
CA THR A 221 13.36 -8.34 16.78
C THR A 221 13.47 -7.43 18.01
N ASP A 222 14.15 -6.29 17.83
CA ASP A 222 14.30 -5.29 18.88
C ASP A 222 13.06 -4.38 18.93
N MET A 223 12.23 -4.60 19.95
CA MET A 223 10.97 -3.87 20.14
C MET A 223 11.17 -2.43 20.63
N ILE A 224 12.34 -2.06 21.17
CA ILE A 224 12.64 -0.68 21.55
C ILE A 224 12.91 0.13 20.29
N LEU A 225 13.79 -0.36 19.41
CA LEU A 225 14.05 0.24 18.10
C LEU A 225 12.79 0.26 17.22
N PHE A 226 12.00 -0.81 17.23
CA PHE A 226 10.72 -0.83 16.51
C PHE A 226 9.72 0.19 17.06
N ASN A 227 9.56 0.33 18.39
CA ASN A 227 8.65 1.32 18.96
C ASN A 227 9.09 2.76 18.63
N ALA A 228 10.40 3.05 18.68
CA ALA A 228 10.94 4.35 18.28
C ALA A 228 10.64 4.68 16.80
N TRP A 229 10.74 3.69 15.90
CA TRP A 229 10.33 3.83 14.49
C TRP A 229 8.82 4.03 14.36
N LYS A 230 8.03 3.12 14.94
CA LYS A 230 6.56 3.07 14.92
C LYS A 230 5.90 4.38 15.38
N GLU A 231 6.53 5.09 16.32
CA GLU A 231 6.03 6.34 16.93
C GLU A 231 6.65 7.62 16.33
N GLY A 232 7.58 7.51 15.39
CA GLY A 232 8.32 8.68 14.86
C GLY A 232 9.14 9.39 15.93
N ARG A 233 9.95 8.61 16.66
CA ARG A 233 10.89 9.03 17.71
C ARG A 233 12.30 8.46 17.45
N THR A 234 12.70 8.33 16.19
CA THR A 234 14.01 7.79 15.77
C THR A 234 15.15 8.79 15.87
N GLY A 235 14.85 10.08 15.99
CA GLY A 235 15.85 11.15 15.92
C GLY A 235 16.32 11.44 14.49
N VAL A 236 15.68 10.84 13.48
CA VAL A 236 15.89 11.12 12.05
C VAL A 236 14.63 11.80 11.49
N PRO A 237 14.62 13.14 11.37
CA PRO A 237 13.38 13.91 11.19
C PRO A 237 12.55 13.56 9.96
N PHE A 238 13.18 13.17 8.85
CA PHE A 238 12.45 12.73 7.65
C PHE A 238 11.76 11.37 7.82
N VAL A 239 12.30 10.47 8.66
CA VAL A 239 11.64 9.21 9.04
C VAL A 239 10.50 9.53 10.01
N ASP A 240 10.77 10.33 11.03
CA ASP A 240 9.81 10.66 12.09
C ASP A 240 8.58 11.40 11.55
N ALA A 241 8.77 12.35 10.63
CA ALA A 241 7.69 13.06 9.95
C ALA A 241 6.73 12.10 9.22
N ASN A 242 7.27 11.14 8.46
CA ASN A 242 6.49 10.15 7.74
C ASN A 242 5.76 9.18 8.70
N MET A 243 6.42 8.70 9.75
CA MET A 243 5.80 7.79 10.71
C MET A 243 4.68 8.48 11.51
N ARG A 244 4.80 9.78 11.78
CA ARG A 244 3.73 10.61 12.37
C ARG A 244 2.59 10.92 11.40
N GLU A 245 2.88 11.18 10.12
CA GLU A 245 1.84 11.28 9.07
C GLU A 245 0.98 10.00 9.05
N LEU A 246 1.60 8.83 9.04
CA LEU A 246 0.90 7.54 9.08
C LEU A 246 0.09 7.35 10.36
N ALA A 247 0.66 7.65 11.53
CA ALA A 247 -0.02 7.50 12.82
C ALA A 247 -1.25 8.41 12.96
N LEU A 248 -1.23 9.60 12.35
CA LEU A 248 -2.28 10.61 12.49
C LEU A 248 -3.32 10.60 11.36
N THR A 249 -3.00 10.04 10.19
CA THR A 249 -3.88 10.06 9.00
C THR A 249 -4.25 8.69 8.43
N GLY A 250 -3.50 7.63 8.77
CA GLY A 250 -3.60 6.33 8.10
C GLY A 250 -3.05 6.33 6.67
N PHE A 251 -2.37 7.38 6.23
CA PHE A 251 -1.74 7.50 4.91
C PHE A 251 -0.26 7.86 5.04
N MET A 252 0.52 7.56 4.00
CA MET A 252 1.90 8.04 3.85
C MET A 252 2.22 8.15 2.36
N SER A 253 3.00 9.15 1.97
CA SER A 253 3.48 9.27 0.57
C SER A 253 4.31 8.05 0.14
N ASN A 254 4.32 7.69 -1.17
CA ASN A 254 5.13 6.56 -1.67
C ASN A 254 6.64 6.76 -1.39
N ARG A 255 7.14 8.00 -1.58
CA ARG A 255 8.52 8.37 -1.22
C ARG A 255 8.80 8.16 0.27
N GLY A 256 7.82 8.46 1.12
CA GLY A 256 7.82 8.14 2.55
C GLY A 256 7.95 6.66 2.82
N ARG A 257 7.01 5.85 2.30
CA ARG A 257 6.95 4.38 2.50
C ARG A 257 8.29 3.72 2.13
N GLN A 258 8.86 4.10 0.98
CA GLN A 258 10.16 3.62 0.53
C GLN A 258 11.32 3.98 1.50
N ASN A 259 11.30 5.16 2.10
CA ASN A 259 12.32 5.61 3.05
C ASN A 259 12.17 4.94 4.42
N VAL A 260 10.98 4.97 5.03
CA VAL A 260 10.77 4.39 6.37
C VAL A 260 10.95 2.86 6.35
N ALA A 261 10.58 2.19 5.27
CA ALA A 261 10.82 0.76 5.10
C ALA A 261 12.31 0.44 4.96
N SER A 262 13.05 1.20 4.12
CA SER A 262 14.50 1.06 4.02
C SER A 262 15.22 1.38 5.33
N PHE A 263 14.72 2.30 6.14
CA PHE A 263 15.31 2.60 7.44
C PHE A 263 15.14 1.42 8.40
N LEU A 264 13.94 0.85 8.49
CA LEU A 264 13.66 -0.35 9.30
C LEU A 264 14.55 -1.54 8.88
N THR A 265 14.66 -1.82 7.58
CA THR A 265 15.37 -3.01 7.07
C THR A 265 16.87 -2.82 6.86
N LYS A 266 17.38 -1.61 6.58
CA LYS A 266 18.79 -1.36 6.18
C LYS A 266 19.57 -0.44 7.13
N ASP A 267 18.91 0.31 8.00
CA ASP A 267 19.58 1.07 9.07
C ASP A 267 19.45 0.32 10.41
N LEU A 268 18.21 0.00 10.84
CA LEU A 268 17.99 -0.71 12.11
C LEU A 268 18.30 -2.22 12.00
N GLY A 269 18.02 -2.83 10.85
CA GLY A 269 18.18 -4.26 10.60
C GLY A 269 17.09 -5.11 11.26
N LEU A 270 15.90 -4.53 11.45
CA LEU A 270 14.74 -5.18 12.04
C LEU A 270 14.03 -6.09 11.02
N ASP A 271 13.37 -7.14 11.51
CA ASP A 271 12.52 -8.00 10.70
C ASP A 271 11.49 -7.16 9.93
N TRP A 272 11.58 -7.22 8.60
CA TRP A 272 10.74 -6.44 7.69
C TRP A 272 9.23 -6.69 7.91
N ARG A 273 8.86 -7.85 8.45
CA ARG A 273 7.46 -8.21 8.74
C ARG A 273 6.86 -7.37 9.87
N LEU A 274 7.66 -6.85 10.81
CA LEU A 274 7.20 -5.88 11.82
C LEU A 274 6.63 -4.62 11.15
N GLY A 275 7.35 -4.11 10.14
CA GLY A 275 6.92 -2.96 9.35
C GLY A 275 5.73 -3.28 8.44
N ALA A 276 5.72 -4.47 7.82
CA ALA A 276 4.61 -4.92 6.97
C ALA A 276 3.29 -5.06 7.76
N GLU A 277 3.32 -5.66 8.95
CA GLU A 277 2.14 -5.80 9.82
C GLU A 277 1.71 -4.48 10.45
N TRP A 278 2.64 -3.55 10.74
CA TRP A 278 2.28 -2.19 11.17
C TRP A 278 1.58 -1.39 10.08
N PHE A 279 2.03 -1.56 8.83
CA PHE A 279 1.37 -0.99 7.65
C PHE A 279 0.02 -1.68 7.37
N GLU A 280 -0.11 -2.98 7.64
CA GLU A 280 -1.40 -3.70 7.62
C GLU A 280 -2.37 -3.17 8.67
N TYR A 281 -1.92 -2.84 9.88
CA TYR A 281 -2.76 -2.18 10.87
C TYR A 281 -3.22 -0.78 10.38
N LEU A 282 -2.29 0.15 10.14
CA LEU A 282 -2.64 1.57 9.99
C LEU A 282 -3.13 2.02 8.62
N LEU A 283 -2.65 1.43 7.51
CA LEU A 283 -2.92 2.00 6.18
C LEU A 283 -4.40 1.95 5.80
N VAL A 284 -4.97 3.11 5.50
CA VAL A 284 -6.32 3.26 4.92
C VAL A 284 -6.41 2.60 3.54
N ASP A 285 -5.30 2.59 2.79
CA ASP A 285 -5.17 2.05 1.43
C ASP A 285 -4.50 0.66 1.36
N HIS A 286 -4.47 -0.08 2.48
CA HIS A 286 -3.83 -1.39 2.54
C HIS A 286 -4.35 -2.36 1.46
N ASP A 287 -3.43 -2.82 0.61
CA ASP A 287 -3.55 -4.00 -0.23
C ASP A 287 -2.53 -5.04 0.24
N VAL A 288 -2.98 -6.25 0.54
CA VAL A 288 -2.12 -7.32 1.06
C VAL A 288 -0.89 -7.55 0.18
N CYS A 289 -1.04 -7.62 -1.13
CA CYS A 289 0.10 -7.93 -1.99
C CYS A 289 0.98 -6.72 -2.32
N SER A 290 0.41 -5.52 -2.50
CA SER A 290 1.19 -4.31 -2.73
C SER A 290 1.96 -3.89 -1.48
N ASN A 291 1.40 -4.11 -0.28
CA ASN A 291 2.10 -3.90 0.99
C ASN A 291 3.28 -4.87 1.13
N TYR A 292 3.00 -6.17 1.27
CA TYR A 292 4.04 -7.17 1.51
C TYR A 292 5.03 -7.26 0.33
N GLY A 293 4.58 -7.04 -0.91
CA GLY A 293 5.42 -6.93 -2.09
C GLY A 293 6.44 -5.80 -2.03
N ASN A 294 6.03 -4.57 -1.69
CA ASN A 294 6.97 -3.45 -1.51
C ASN A 294 7.90 -3.65 -0.31
N TRP A 295 7.42 -4.28 0.76
CA TRP A 295 8.26 -4.63 1.91
C TRP A 295 9.33 -5.67 1.57
N LEU A 296 9.02 -6.70 0.78
CA LEU A 296 10.01 -7.67 0.26
C LEU A 296 11.08 -7.02 -0.62
N TYR A 297 10.69 -6.05 -1.47
CA TYR A 297 11.65 -5.25 -2.24
C TYR A 297 12.55 -4.42 -1.30
N SER A 298 11.96 -3.74 -0.31
CA SER A 298 12.68 -2.94 0.69
C SER A 298 13.56 -3.78 1.62
N ALA A 299 13.20 -5.05 1.86
CA ALA A 299 14.01 -6.02 2.59
C ALA A 299 15.19 -6.54 1.75
N GLY A 300 15.08 -6.54 0.42
CA GLY A 300 16.04 -7.18 -0.49
C GLY A 300 15.87 -8.69 -0.58
N THR A 301 14.65 -9.19 -0.33
CA THR A 301 14.26 -10.62 -0.41
C THR A 301 13.15 -10.86 -1.45
N GLY A 302 12.68 -9.80 -2.12
CA GLY A 302 11.71 -9.83 -3.21
C GLY A 302 12.31 -10.11 -4.60
N ASN A 303 11.70 -9.57 -5.65
CA ASN A 303 12.14 -9.75 -7.05
C ASN A 303 12.97 -8.55 -7.57
N ASP A 304 13.60 -7.75 -6.71
CA ASP A 304 14.55 -6.71 -7.17
C ASP A 304 15.84 -7.40 -7.66
N PRO A 305 16.28 -7.21 -8.92
CA PRO A 305 17.57 -7.72 -9.40
C PRO A 305 18.78 -6.97 -8.80
N ARG A 306 18.56 -5.93 -7.98
CA ARG A 306 19.61 -5.11 -7.35
C ARG A 306 19.81 -5.49 -5.89
N GLU A 307 20.91 -6.17 -5.60
CA GLU A 307 21.29 -6.46 -4.22
C GLU A 307 21.61 -5.18 -3.42
N ASN A 308 21.38 -5.23 -2.10
CA ASN A 308 21.83 -4.25 -1.11
C ASN A 308 21.44 -2.78 -1.37
N ARG A 309 20.31 -2.56 -2.07
CA ARG A 309 19.72 -1.23 -2.19
C ARG A 309 19.33 -0.66 -0.82
N LYS A 310 19.83 0.55 -0.52
CA LYS A 310 19.55 1.32 0.69
C LYS A 310 19.29 2.79 0.33
N PHE A 311 18.31 3.41 0.97
CA PHE A 311 18.11 4.86 0.90
C PHE A 311 18.97 5.59 1.94
N ASN A 312 19.55 6.73 1.57
CA ASN A 312 20.27 7.60 2.49
C ASN A 312 19.30 8.68 3.01
N MET A 313 18.88 8.58 4.27
CA MET A 313 17.80 9.42 4.83
C MET A 313 18.09 10.93 4.68
N ILE A 314 19.33 11.36 4.91
CA ILE A 314 19.71 12.77 4.81
C ILE A 314 19.63 13.26 3.37
N LYS A 315 20.14 12.46 2.42
CA LYS A 315 20.02 12.77 0.99
C LYS A 315 18.55 12.85 0.57
N GLN A 316 17.70 11.96 1.07
CA GLN A 316 16.28 11.92 0.70
C GLN A 316 15.48 13.07 1.31
N GLY A 317 15.76 13.47 2.54
CA GLY A 317 15.24 14.71 3.12
C GLY A 317 15.62 15.93 2.27
N LEU A 318 16.88 16.04 1.87
CA LEU A 318 17.34 17.15 1.01
C LEU A 318 16.82 17.07 -0.44
N ASP A 319 16.67 15.88 -1.02
CA ASP A 319 16.16 15.69 -2.39
C ASP A 319 14.66 16.05 -2.52
N TYR A 320 13.84 15.75 -1.50
CA TYR A 320 12.37 15.79 -1.57
C TYR A 320 11.71 16.80 -0.61
N ASP A 321 12.42 17.26 0.40
CA ASP A 321 11.98 18.31 1.35
C ASP A 321 13.16 19.27 1.64
N ASN A 322 13.79 19.79 0.57
CA ASN A 322 14.99 20.64 0.66
C ASN A 322 14.87 21.82 1.65
N ASN A 323 13.67 22.39 1.76
CA ASN A 323 13.38 23.47 2.70
C ASN A 323 13.17 22.96 4.14
N GLY A 324 12.72 21.72 4.33
CA GLY A 324 12.29 21.19 5.63
C GLY A 324 10.82 21.47 5.97
N ASP A 325 9.99 21.81 5.00
CA ASP A 325 8.59 22.23 5.20
C ASP A 325 7.70 21.04 5.58
N TYR A 326 7.91 19.86 4.98
CA TYR A 326 7.20 18.64 5.35
C TYR A 326 7.61 18.15 6.74
N VAL A 327 8.91 18.20 7.07
CA VAL A 327 9.38 17.86 8.43
C VAL A 327 8.80 18.80 9.47
N ARG A 328 8.82 20.13 9.27
CA ARG A 328 8.24 21.10 10.22
C ARG A 328 6.72 21.03 10.37
N GLN A 329 6.02 20.43 9.41
CA GLN A 329 4.58 20.15 9.51
C GLN A 329 4.30 19.02 10.53
N TRP A 330 4.99 17.89 10.41
CA TRP A 330 4.74 16.67 11.19
C TRP A 330 5.61 16.50 12.44
N VAL A 331 6.74 17.21 12.52
CA VAL A 331 7.64 17.29 13.67
C VAL A 331 7.63 18.75 14.17
N PRO A 332 6.52 19.21 14.79
CA PRO A 332 6.32 20.61 15.15
C PRO A 332 7.38 21.16 16.13
N GLU A 333 7.98 20.29 16.94
CA GLU A 333 9.08 20.64 17.85
C GLU A 333 10.35 21.13 17.13
N LEU A 334 10.53 20.82 15.84
CA LEU A 334 11.67 21.28 15.05
C LEU A 334 11.38 22.54 14.20
N ARG A 335 10.22 23.20 14.42
CA ARG A 335 9.80 24.39 13.63
C ARG A 335 10.76 25.56 13.65
N GLY A 336 11.57 25.72 14.71
CA GLY A 336 12.60 26.76 14.79
C GLY A 336 13.77 26.56 13.82
N ILE A 337 14.03 25.32 13.36
CA ILE A 337 15.15 25.02 12.47
C ILE A 337 14.76 25.28 11.00
N LYS A 338 15.42 26.25 10.39
CA LYS A 338 15.12 26.74 9.03
C LYS A 338 15.93 25.96 7.98
N GLY A 339 15.37 25.81 6.78
CA GLY A 339 16.03 25.13 5.66
C GLY A 339 16.28 23.63 5.91
N GLY A 340 17.14 23.04 5.07
CA GLY A 340 17.51 21.62 5.13
C GLY A 340 18.31 21.21 6.37
N ASP A 341 18.59 22.13 7.30
CA ASP A 341 19.16 21.84 8.61
C ASP A 341 18.18 21.14 9.56
N VAL A 342 16.88 21.25 9.30
CA VAL A 342 15.88 20.46 10.04
C VAL A 342 16.06 18.95 9.86
N HIS A 343 16.77 18.48 8.83
CA HIS A 343 17.04 17.05 8.61
C HIS A 343 18.19 16.50 9.45
N THR A 344 18.99 17.35 10.12
CA THR A 344 20.18 16.93 10.90
C THR A 344 20.35 17.73 12.21
N PRO A 345 19.33 17.83 13.09
CA PRO A 345 19.41 18.66 14.30
C PRO A 345 20.61 18.33 15.21
N TRP A 346 21.04 17.07 15.25
CA TRP A 346 22.21 16.61 16.02
C TRP A 346 23.57 17.12 15.50
N THR A 347 23.61 17.81 14.36
CA THR A 347 24.84 18.43 13.81
C THR A 347 24.88 19.95 14.01
N LEU A 348 23.89 20.52 14.70
CA LEU A 348 23.81 21.95 14.99
C LEU A 348 24.51 22.27 16.32
N SER A 349 24.99 23.51 16.45
CA SER A 349 25.58 23.97 17.72
C SER A 349 24.50 24.19 18.78
N ASN A 350 24.86 24.07 20.06
CA ASN A 350 23.96 24.34 21.19
C ASN A 350 23.33 25.73 21.11
N SER A 351 24.05 26.72 20.56
CA SER A 351 23.50 28.06 20.29
C SER A 351 22.41 28.03 19.22
N ALA A 352 22.63 27.38 18.08
CA ALA A 352 21.62 27.27 17.02
C ALA A 352 20.38 26.47 17.46
N LEU A 353 20.58 25.41 18.24
CA LEU A 353 19.51 24.62 18.85
C LEU A 353 18.70 25.44 19.87
N SER A 354 19.36 26.19 20.75
CA SER A 354 18.71 27.10 21.71
C SER A 354 17.90 28.20 21.02
N HIS A 355 18.44 28.84 19.97
CA HIS A 355 17.70 29.82 19.16
C HIS A 355 16.49 29.20 18.42
N ALA A 356 16.54 27.90 18.12
CA ALA A 356 15.42 27.15 17.53
C ALA A 356 14.44 26.58 18.58
N GLN A 357 14.70 26.78 19.88
CA GLN A 357 13.97 26.19 21.01
C GLN A 357 13.94 24.65 21.01
N VAL A 358 15.05 24.04 20.56
CA VAL A 358 15.22 22.58 20.52
C VAL A 358 16.27 22.11 21.54
N SER A 359 15.90 21.16 22.38
CA SER A 359 16.81 20.41 23.26
C SER A 359 16.84 18.94 22.85
N LEU A 360 18.01 18.40 22.53
CA LEU A 360 18.16 17.00 22.14
C LEU A 360 17.94 16.08 23.36
N ASN A 361 17.11 15.06 23.18
CA ASN A 361 16.57 14.14 24.19
C ASN A 361 15.56 14.73 25.18
N GLU A 362 15.24 16.03 25.11
CA GLU A 362 14.14 16.64 25.87
C GLU A 362 12.94 16.98 24.96
N THR A 363 13.15 17.79 23.93
CA THR A 363 12.09 18.16 22.97
C THR A 363 12.07 17.26 21.75
N TYR A 364 13.24 16.80 21.29
CA TYR A 364 13.39 15.90 20.13
C TYR A 364 14.54 14.90 20.38
N PRO A 365 14.38 13.58 20.14
CA PRO A 365 15.42 12.59 20.45
C PRO A 365 16.69 12.75 19.60
N SER A 366 17.84 12.39 20.18
CA SER A 366 19.04 12.10 19.39
C SER A 366 18.82 10.88 18.48
N PRO A 367 19.54 10.76 17.33
CA PRO A 367 19.40 9.61 16.45
C PRO A 367 19.68 8.27 17.14
N ILE A 368 18.74 7.33 17.03
CA ILE A 368 18.91 5.95 17.52
C ILE A 368 19.98 5.16 16.74
N ILE A 369 20.38 5.68 15.57
CA ILE A 369 21.51 5.23 14.77
C ILE A 369 22.05 6.40 13.93
N ILE A 370 23.36 6.41 13.65
CA ILE A 370 23.97 7.30 12.65
C ILE A 370 24.71 6.42 11.65
N ALA A 371 24.20 6.33 10.40
CA ALA A 371 24.86 5.52 9.38
C ALA A 371 26.07 6.28 8.76
N PRO A 372 27.24 5.64 8.57
CA PRO A 372 28.46 6.33 8.13
C PRO A 372 28.31 7.11 6.81
N GLU A 373 27.49 6.62 5.88
CA GLU A 373 27.25 7.24 4.58
C GLU A 373 26.43 8.54 4.63
N TRP A 374 25.77 8.87 5.75
CA TRP A 374 25.04 10.13 5.91
C TRP A 374 25.99 11.35 5.95
N SER A 375 27.21 11.16 6.48
CA SER A 375 28.27 12.19 6.54
C SER A 375 28.51 12.91 5.21
N ARG A 376 28.43 12.18 4.09
CA ARG A 376 28.60 12.67 2.71
C ARG A 376 27.56 13.73 2.31
N HIS A 377 26.41 13.77 2.98
CA HIS A 377 25.33 14.72 2.72
C HIS A 377 25.17 15.76 3.83
N ILE A 378 25.66 15.47 5.04
CA ILE A 378 25.84 16.46 6.12
C ILE A 378 26.88 17.50 5.71
N ASN A 379 28.08 17.07 5.34
CA ASN A 379 29.22 17.98 5.15
C ASN A 379 29.11 18.84 3.87
N ASN A 380 28.29 18.44 2.90
CA ASN A 380 28.09 19.15 1.63
C ASN A 380 27.00 20.24 1.66
N LYS A 381 26.37 20.49 2.82
CA LYS A 381 25.37 21.56 3.00
C LYS A 381 25.93 22.98 2.86
N SER A 382 27.24 23.14 2.98
CA SER A 382 27.93 24.43 3.12
C SER A 382 28.21 25.17 1.81
N SER A 383 27.82 24.62 0.64
CA SER A 383 27.96 25.31 -0.65
C SER A 383 26.74 26.18 -0.97
N GLY A 384 26.88 27.48 -0.74
CA GLY A 384 25.94 28.50 -1.24
C GLY A 384 25.86 28.52 -2.78
N PRO A 385 24.92 29.27 -3.37
CA PRO A 385 24.72 29.29 -4.83
C PRO A 385 26.01 29.71 -5.55
N PRO A 386 26.45 28.97 -6.59
CA PRO A 386 27.75 29.20 -7.21
C PRO A 386 27.82 30.60 -7.84
N GLY A 387 28.86 31.35 -7.48
CA GLY A 387 29.09 32.70 -7.97
C GLY A 387 29.23 32.75 -9.49
N LYS A 388 28.73 33.83 -10.11
CA LYS A 388 28.75 34.04 -11.58
C LYS A 388 30.15 34.31 -12.14
N GLY A 389 30.97 33.26 -12.24
CA GLY A 389 32.13 33.25 -13.12
C GLY A 389 31.70 33.47 -14.58
N ARG A 390 32.42 34.31 -15.33
CA ARG A 390 32.06 34.72 -16.70
C ARG A 390 33.00 34.05 -17.72
N LYS A 391 32.42 33.60 -18.86
CA LYS A 391 33.05 32.84 -19.97
C LYS A 391 33.35 31.36 -19.62
N GLY A 392 33.36 30.42 -20.57
CA GLY A 392 33.15 30.52 -22.02
C GLY A 392 31.78 30.00 -22.52
N SER A 393 31.61 29.94 -23.85
CA SER A 393 30.35 29.53 -24.50
C SER A 393 30.37 28.06 -24.90
N SER A 394 29.59 27.21 -24.21
CA SER A 394 29.17 25.91 -24.73
C SER A 394 27.89 25.40 -24.05
N TYR A 395 26.92 25.02 -24.89
CA TYR A 395 25.76 24.15 -24.67
C TYR A 395 25.27 23.91 -23.22
N THR A 396 24.19 24.58 -22.82
CA THR A 396 23.49 24.33 -21.54
C THR A 396 22.66 23.03 -21.59
N PRO A 397 22.95 21.99 -20.79
CA PRO A 397 22.05 20.84 -20.65
C PRO A 397 20.78 21.24 -19.91
N ARG A 398 19.62 20.72 -20.34
CA ARG A 398 18.35 20.94 -19.63
C ARG A 398 18.43 20.36 -18.20
N GLN A 399 17.80 21.04 -17.24
CA GLN A 399 17.59 20.50 -15.90
C GLN A 399 16.78 19.20 -15.98
N HIS A 400 17.38 18.06 -15.62
CA HIS A 400 16.66 16.80 -15.44
C HIS A 400 15.72 16.91 -14.23
N LYS A 401 14.41 16.88 -14.48
CA LYS A 401 13.37 16.95 -13.43
C LYS A 401 13.03 15.57 -12.83
N ASP A 402 13.59 14.50 -13.38
CA ASP A 402 12.99 13.16 -13.35
C ASP A 402 13.58 12.22 -12.28
N ARG A 403 14.31 12.76 -11.29
CA ARG A 403 15.04 11.96 -10.28
C ARG A 403 14.18 11.19 -9.27
N GLY A 404 12.85 11.35 -9.33
CA GLY A 404 11.92 10.45 -8.64
C GLY A 404 11.88 9.04 -9.21
N ILE A 405 12.22 8.88 -10.50
CA ILE A 405 11.75 7.80 -11.37
C ILE A 405 12.88 6.85 -11.80
N ASP A 406 14.13 7.32 -11.84
CA ASP A 406 15.34 6.50 -12.05
C ASP A 406 15.45 5.31 -11.06
N PHE A 407 14.66 5.30 -9.99
CA PHE A 407 14.60 4.22 -9.02
C PHE A 407 14.47 2.83 -9.66
N TYR A 408 13.47 2.58 -10.51
CA TYR A 408 13.29 1.23 -11.06
C TYR A 408 14.31 0.86 -12.15
N PHE A 409 14.74 1.83 -12.97
CA PHE A 409 15.46 1.54 -14.23
C PHE A 409 16.74 2.34 -14.50
N SER A 410 17.40 2.94 -13.49
CA SER A 410 18.73 3.52 -13.70
C SER A 410 19.68 2.44 -14.27
N LYS A 411 20.06 2.56 -15.54
CA LYS A 411 21.00 1.61 -16.17
C LYS A 411 22.37 1.77 -15.52
N ASN A 412 23.06 0.66 -15.24
CA ASN A 412 24.50 0.73 -15.00
C ASN A 412 25.15 1.32 -16.26
N LYS A 413 25.91 2.41 -16.09
CA LYS A 413 27.03 2.66 -16.99
C LYS A 413 28.09 1.65 -16.57
N GLY A 414 28.38 0.69 -17.43
CA GLY A 414 29.26 -0.43 -17.10
C GLY A 414 30.71 0.02 -16.85
N PHE A 415 31.43 -0.80 -16.11
CA PHE A 415 32.24 -1.83 -16.78
C PHE A 415 31.71 -3.21 -16.36
#